data_AF-O64997-F1
#
_entry.id   AF-O64997-F1
#
_cell.length_a   1.000
_cell.length_b   1.000
_cell.length_c   1.000
_cell.angle_alpha   90.00
_cell.angle_beta   90.00
_cell.angle_gamma   90.00
#
_symmetry.space_group_name_H-M   'P 1'
#
loop_
_entity.id
_entity.type
_entity.pdbx_description
1 polymer ?
#
loop_
_entity_poly.entity_id
_entity_poly.type
_entity_poly.pdbx_seq_one_letter_code
_entity_poly.pdbx_strand_id
1 'polypeptide(L)' 'SGFNRFRNKENPLDDEKNKQLIVYMNLVQHLKPRYVLMENVVDLVKFANGFLGRYALGRLIG' A
#
# COMPACT_ATOMS: atom_id res chain seq x y z
N SER A 1 -12.92 -2.49 7.61
CA SER A 1 -14.14 -3.33 7.70
C SER A 1 -15.37 -2.43 7.54
N GLY A 2 -16.40 -2.65 6.73
CA GLY A 2 -16.82 -3.77 5.89
C GLY A 2 -17.55 -3.29 4.60
N PHE A 3 -16.89 -2.48 3.76
CA PHE A 3 -17.39 -2.05 2.44
C PHE A 3 -16.31 -2.24 1.35
N ASN A 4 -15.91 -3.50 1.11
CA ASN A 4 -15.02 -3.87 -0.03
C ASN A 4 -15.79 -3.90 -1.38
N ARG A 5 -17.08 -3.56 -1.41
CA ARG A 5 -17.95 -3.66 -2.59
C ARG A 5 -17.67 -2.59 -3.67
N PHE A 6 -17.07 -1.46 -3.30
CA PHE A 6 -16.73 -0.34 -4.22
C PHE A 6 -15.22 -0.09 -4.31
N ARG A 7 -14.39 -1.14 -4.23
CA ARG A 7 -12.94 -1.01 -4.38
C ARG A 7 -12.52 -1.21 -5.83
N ASN A 8 -11.61 -0.39 -6.31
CA ASN A 8 -11.02 -0.55 -7.63
C ASN A 8 -9.96 -1.65 -7.58
N LYS A 9 -10.33 -2.86 -8.03
CA LYS A 9 -9.39 -4.00 -8.09
C LYS A 9 -8.49 -3.97 -9.32
N GLU A 10 -8.92 -3.28 -10.38
CA GLU A 10 -8.19 -3.17 -11.64
C GLU A 10 -7.03 -2.17 -11.50
N ASN A 11 -7.30 -1.02 -10.86
CA ASN A 11 -6.27 -0.08 -10.44
C ASN A 11 -6.32 0.20 -8.92
N PRO A 12 -5.67 -0.66 -8.10
CA PRO A 12 -5.63 -0.51 -6.65
C PRO A 12 -5.06 0.80 -6.13
N LEU A 13 -4.19 1.49 -6.87
CA LEU A 13 -3.54 2.73 -6.39
C LEU A 13 -4.40 3.97 -6.59
N ASP A 14 -5.29 3.95 -7.60
CA ASP A 14 -6.25 5.03 -7.85
C ASP A 14 -7.43 5.02 -6.87
N ASP A 15 -7.65 3.90 -6.17
CA ASP A 15 -8.65 3.81 -5.11
C ASP A 15 -8.28 4.78 -3.98
N GLU A 16 -9.19 5.73 -3.70
CA GLU A 16 -9.01 6.76 -2.70
C GLU A 16 -8.60 6.22 -1.33
N LYS A 17 -9.06 5.01 -0.98
CA LYS A 17 -8.72 4.37 0.29
C LYS A 17 -7.25 3.94 0.39
N ASN A 18 -6.54 3.84 -0.73
CA ASN A 18 -5.13 3.43 -0.78
C ASN A 18 -4.17 4.63 -0.96
N LYS A 19 -4.67 5.87 -1.07
CA LYS A 19 -3.83 7.08 -1.20
C LYS A 19 -2.79 7.22 -0.09
N GLN A 20 -3.15 6.86 1.15
CA GLN A 20 -2.23 6.93 2.31
C GLN A 20 -1.00 6.02 2.16
N LEU A 21 -1.13 4.88 1.46
CA LEU A 21 0.00 4.01 1.17
C LEU A 21 1.04 4.72 0.30
N ILE A 22 0.58 5.49 -0.70
CA ILE A 22 1.45 6.26 -1.59
C ILE A 22 2.15 7.37 -0.80
N VAL A 23 1.40 8.11 0.02
CA VAL A 23 1.95 9.18 0.86
C VAL A 23 3.03 8.65 1.80
N TYR A 24 2.76 7.54 2.50
CA TYR A 24 3.75 6.90 3.37
C TYR A 24 5.02 6.54 2.61
N MET A 25 4.89 5.91 1.44
CA MET A 25 6.04 5.50 0.63
C MET A 25 6.86 6.71 0.14
N ASN A 26 6.18 7.81 -0.22
CA ASN A 26 6.85 9.04 -0.60
C ASN A 26 7.60 9.68 0.57
N LEU A 27 7.05 9.62 1.78
CA LEU A 27 7.68 10.13 2.99
C LEU A 27 8.93 9.30 3.36
N VAL A 28 8.84 7.97 3.28
CA VAL A 28 10.00 7.08 3.46
C VAL A 28 11.09 7.37 2.43
N GLN A 29 10.73 7.50 1.15
CA GLN A 29 11.68 7.82 0.08
C GLN A 29 12.36 9.18 0.28
N HIS A 30 11.61 10.17 0.77
CA HIS A 30 12.13 11.50 1.03
C HIS A 30 13.08 11.54 2.23
N LEU A 31 12.69 10.92 3.35
CA LEU A 31 13.45 10.98 4.61
C LEU A 31 14.62 9.99 4.67
N LYS A 32 14.56 8.90 3.89
CA LYS A 32 15.56 7.81 3.87
C LYS A 32 15.96 7.34 5.28
N PRO A 33 15.00 6.92 6.12
CA PRO A 33 15.32 6.45 7.46
C PRO A 33 16.15 5.17 7.42
N ARG A 34 16.91 4.90 8.48
CA ARG A 34 17.72 3.67 8.60
C ARG A 34 16.87 2.40 8.68
N TYR A 35 15.65 2.51 9.21
CA TYR A 35 14.72 1.40 9.37
C TYR A 35 13.30 1.88 9.06
N VAL A 36 12.49 0.99 8.49
CA VAL A 36 11.09 1.24 8.12
C VAL A 36 10.23 0.10 8.66
N LEU A 37 9.13 0.45 9.33
CA LEU A 37 8.09 -0.49 9.75
C LEU A 37 6.73 0.03 9.27
N MET A 38 6.04 -0.77 8.47
CA MET A 38 4.69 -0.49 7.98
C MET A 38 3.74 -1.56 8.50
N GLU A 39 2.89 -1.19 9.46
CA GLU A 39 1.81 -2.04 9.96
C GLU A 39 0.54 -1.85 9.11
N ASN A 40 -0.18 -2.95 8.86
CA ASN A 40 -1.43 -2.93 8.12
C ASN A 40 -2.21 -4.23 8.38
N VAL A 41 -3.50 -4.23 8.01
CA VAL A 41 -4.34 -5.43 8.06
C VAL A 41 -3.93 -6.45 6.99
N VAL A 42 -4.24 -7.73 7.26
CA VAL A 42 -3.97 -8.87 6.34
C VAL A 42 -4.57 -8.65 4.93
N ASP A 43 -5.63 -7.86 4.81
CA ASP A 43 -6.22 -7.49 3.52
C ASP A 43 -5.21 -6.83 2.57
N LEU A 44 -4.15 -6.19 3.05
CA LEU A 44 -3.10 -5.59 2.21
C LEU A 44 -2.43 -6.62 1.28
N VAL A 45 -2.21 -7.84 1.78
CA VAL A 45 -1.57 -8.93 1.04
C VAL A 45 -2.56 -9.84 0.32
N LYS A 46 -3.88 -9.66 0.55
CA LYS A 46 -4.94 -10.42 -0.12
C LYS A 46 -5.65 -9.62 -1.23
N PHE A 47 -5.81 -8.31 -1.04
CA PHE A 47 -6.53 -7.44 -1.97
C PHE A 47 -5.83 -7.36 -3.34
N ALA A 48 -6.63 -7.38 -4.41
CA ALA A 48 -6.15 -7.34 -5.80
C ALA A 48 -4.99 -8.32 -6.06
N ASN A 49 -5.17 -9.58 -5.62
CA ASN A 49 -4.14 -10.61 -5.70
C ASN A 49 -2.81 -10.17 -5.04
N GLY A 50 -2.87 -9.50 -3.88
CA GLY A 50 -1.71 -9.02 -3.12
C GLY A 50 -0.95 -7.86 -3.77
N PHE A 51 -1.55 -7.12 -4.70
CA PHE A 51 -0.90 -6.02 -5.42
C PHE A 51 -0.28 -4.98 -4.49
N LEU A 52 -1.05 -4.50 -3.50
CA LEU A 52 -0.59 -3.44 -2.60
C LEU A 52 0.62 -3.86 -1.76
N GLY A 53 0.66 -5.12 -1.32
CA GLY A 53 1.81 -5.69 -0.62
C GLY A 53 3.06 -5.78 -1.51
N ARG A 54 2.93 -6.27 -2.75
CA ARG A 54 4.05 -6.30 -3.71
C ARG A 54 4.56 -4.90 -4.05
N TYR A 55 3.64 -3.94 -4.24
CA TYR A 55 3.97 -2.55 -4.49
C TYR A 55 4.79 -1.95 -3.33
N ALA A 56 4.32 -2.14 -2.09
CA ALA A 56 5.02 -1.66 -0.90
C ALA A 56 6.44 -2.24 -0.80
N LEU A 57 6.58 -3.56 -1.03
CA LEU A 57 7.88 -4.22 -0.98
C LEU A 57 8.83 -3.70 -2.07
N GLY A 58 8.35 -3.52 -3.29
CA GLY A 58 9.15 -2.98 -4.40
C GLY A 58 9.65 -1.55 -4.13
N ARG A 59 8.84 -0.72 -3.46
CA ARG A 59 9.23 0.66 -3.09
C ARG A 59 10.24 0.74 -1.94
N LEU A 60 10.34 -0.30 -1.11
CA LEU A 60 11.24 -0.34 0.05
C LEU A 60 12.58 -1.02 -0.24
N ILE A 61 12.61 -1.93 -1.22
CA ILE A 61 13.84 -2.64 -1.63
C ILE A 61 14.53 -1.95 -2.82
N GLY A 62 13.78 -1.21 -3.64
CA GLY A 62 14.27 -0.51 -4.84
C GLY A 62 14.91 0.85 -4.60
#